data_AF-A0A399ZKJ3-F1
#
_entry.id   AF-A0A399ZKJ3-F1
#
_cell.length_a   1.000
_cell.length_b   1.000
_cell.length_c   1.000
_cell.angle_alpha   90.00
_cell.angle_beta   90.00
_cell.angle_gamma   90.00
#
_symmetry.space_group_name_H-M   'P 1'
#
loop_
_entity.id
_entity.type
_entity.pdbx_description
1 polymer ?
#
loop_
_entity_poly.entity_id
_entity_poly.type
_entity_poly.pdbx_seq_one_letter_code
_entity_poly.pdbx_strand_id
1 'polypeptide(L)'
;MNPPRNNWTDSENIRLQKFKRGAGILLALPILVVVVIISIYFAVWRTDPLVRFTHMIWVLGFWMSGTVALFTFIIPVRLKISLPIPTLIVAIIFISLAIFFTPISRFTSAFPNQTILILPAVIGALNFITSWLIVLHFRKKVPPVYL
;
A
#
# COMPACT_ATOMS: atom_id res chain seq x y z
N MET A 1 2.58 -1.68 36.72
CA MET A 1 3.34 -2.86 36.27
C MET A 1 4.40 -2.40 35.30
N ASN A 2 5.68 -2.41 35.71
CA ASN A 2 6.78 -2.09 34.80
C ASN A 2 7.02 -3.29 33.89
N PRO A 3 7.18 -3.10 32.57
CA PRO A 3 7.52 -4.21 31.68
C PRO A 3 8.88 -4.80 32.07
N PRO A 4 9.07 -6.12 31.92
CA PRO A 4 10.32 -6.78 32.28
C PRO A 4 11.48 -6.19 31.46
N ARG A 5 12.55 -5.80 32.16
CA ARG A 5 13.83 -5.38 31.55
C ARG A 5 14.38 -6.60 30.82
N ASN A 6 14.47 -6.51 29.51
CA ASN A 6 14.95 -7.59 28.66
C ASN A 6 16.49 -7.54 28.60
N ASN A 7 17.14 -8.56 29.16
CA ASN A 7 18.60 -8.68 29.24
C ASN A 7 19.18 -9.17 27.90
N TRP A 8 18.93 -8.46 26.82
CA TRP A 8 19.49 -8.79 25.51
C TRP A 8 21.01 -8.65 25.53
N THR A 9 21.68 -9.58 24.87
CA THR A 9 23.12 -9.46 24.60
C THR A 9 23.37 -8.31 23.63
N ASP A 10 24.52 -7.65 23.73
CA ASP A 10 24.87 -6.53 22.83
C ASP A 10 24.81 -6.94 21.34
N SER A 11 25.09 -8.21 21.02
CA SER A 11 24.95 -8.78 19.68
C SER A 11 23.51 -8.83 19.17
N GLU A 12 22.53 -9.11 20.03
CA GLU A 12 21.12 -9.14 19.67
C GLU A 12 20.59 -7.72 19.45
N ASN A 13 20.97 -6.76 20.29
CA ASN A 13 20.63 -5.35 20.12
C ASN A 13 21.14 -4.80 18.77
N ILE A 14 22.38 -5.14 18.38
CA ILE A 14 22.97 -4.73 17.09
C ILE A 14 22.21 -5.36 15.90
N ARG A 15 21.84 -6.64 15.98
CA ARG A 15 21.05 -7.33 14.93
C ARG A 15 19.67 -6.70 14.78
N LEU A 16 18.99 -6.44 15.90
CA LEU A 16 17.68 -5.78 15.93
C LEU A 16 17.73 -4.38 15.31
N GLN A 17 18.79 -3.62 15.62
CA GLN A 17 18.97 -2.26 15.09
C GLN A 17 19.25 -2.28 13.59
N LYS A 18 20.08 -3.21 13.11
CA LYS A 18 20.30 -3.43 11.66
C LYS A 18 19.03 -3.86 10.94
N PHE A 19 18.24 -4.78 11.52
CA PHE A 19 16.96 -5.22 10.95
C PHE A 19 15.94 -4.08 10.87
N LYS A 20 15.80 -3.28 11.93
CA LYS A 20 14.93 -2.09 11.94
C LYS A 20 15.34 -1.06 10.89
N ARG A 21 16.66 -0.89 10.66
CA ARG A 21 17.21 0.03 9.65
C ARG A 21 16.99 -0.48 8.23
N GLY A 22 17.21 -1.78 7.99
CA GLY A 22 16.92 -2.44 6.72
C GLY A 22 15.45 -2.39 6.33
N ALA A 23 14.55 -2.67 7.28
CA ALA A 23 13.10 -2.54 7.09
C ALA A 23 12.67 -1.09 6.79
N GLY A 24 13.37 -0.09 7.37
CA GLY A 24 13.12 1.32 7.07
C GLY A 24 13.49 1.70 5.62
N ILE A 25 14.63 1.22 5.12
CA ILE A 25 15.06 1.43 3.73
C ILE A 25 14.10 0.74 2.76
N LEU A 26 13.68 -0.48 3.09
CA LEU A 26 12.76 -1.27 2.27
C LEU A 26 11.36 -0.63 2.17
N LEU A 27 10.96 0.16 3.17
CA LEU A 27 9.74 0.98 3.14
C LEU A 27 9.94 2.28 2.36
N ALA A 28 11.10 2.92 2.43
CA ALA A 28 11.38 4.15 1.68
C ALA A 28 11.52 3.91 0.17
N LEU A 29 11.98 2.71 -0.22
CA LEU A 29 12.25 2.35 -1.62
C LEU A 29 11.00 2.43 -2.52
N PRO A 30 9.82 1.87 -2.16
CA PRO A 30 8.59 2.06 -2.92
C PRO A 30 8.20 3.53 -3.13
N ILE A 31 8.36 4.38 -2.11
CA ILE A 31 8.06 5.81 -2.23
C ILE A 31 9.03 6.47 -3.21
N LEU A 32 10.32 6.19 -3.09
CA LEU A 32 11.33 6.70 -4.01
C LEU A 32 11.03 6.28 -5.46
N VAL A 33 10.70 5.00 -5.66
CA VAL A 33 10.32 4.47 -6.98
C VAL A 33 9.09 5.19 -7.53
N VAL A 34 8.05 5.41 -6.71
CA VAL A 34 6.85 6.16 -7.11
C VAL A 34 7.22 7.58 -7.53
N VAL A 35 8.02 8.30 -6.74
CA VAL A 35 8.45 9.68 -7.07
C VAL A 35 9.24 9.73 -8.38
N VAL A 36 10.19 8.81 -8.58
CA VAL A 36 11.00 8.74 -9.80
C VAL A 36 10.13 8.41 -11.01
N ILE A 37 9.26 7.39 -10.91
CA ILE A 37 8.36 7.01 -12.01
C ILE A 37 7.43 8.17 -12.36
N ILE A 38 6.81 8.82 -11.37
CA ILE A 38 5.94 9.98 -11.59
C ILE A 38 6.70 11.10 -12.31
N SER A 39 7.92 11.40 -11.87
CA SER A 39 8.76 12.46 -12.46
C SER A 39 9.11 12.16 -13.93
N ILE A 40 9.51 10.91 -14.22
CA ILE A 40 9.77 10.45 -15.59
C ILE A 40 8.48 10.50 -16.43
N TYR A 41 7.35 10.13 -15.84
CA TYR A 41 6.05 10.13 -16.50
C TYR A 41 5.66 11.54 -16.97
N PHE A 42 5.80 12.54 -16.09
CA PHE A 42 5.55 13.95 -16.44
C PHE A 42 6.57 14.51 -17.44
N ALA A 43 7.81 14.03 -17.42
CA ALA A 43 8.84 14.47 -18.36
C ALA A 43 8.68 13.88 -19.78
N VAL A 44 8.16 12.66 -19.90
CA VAL A 44 8.13 11.91 -21.17
C VAL A 44 6.78 12.02 -21.89
N TRP A 45 5.65 12.15 -21.19
CA TRP A 45 4.33 12.07 -21.82
C TRP A 45 3.85 13.40 -22.41
N ARG A 46 3.55 13.40 -23.72
CA ARG A 46 3.04 14.58 -24.45
C ARG A 46 1.52 14.61 -24.67
N THR A 47 0.81 13.50 -24.44
CA THR A 47 -0.64 13.38 -24.70
C THR A 47 -1.42 13.00 -23.45
N ASP A 48 -2.31 13.90 -23.02
CA ASP A 48 -3.22 13.79 -21.88
C ASP A 48 -2.56 13.29 -20.57
N PRO A 49 -1.47 13.94 -20.11
CA PRO A 49 -0.70 13.49 -18.95
C PRO A 49 -1.55 13.42 -17.67
N LEU A 50 -2.51 14.33 -17.51
CA LEU A 50 -3.39 14.38 -16.34
C LEU A 50 -4.33 13.17 -16.28
N VAL A 51 -4.98 12.80 -17.38
CA VAL A 51 -5.88 11.64 -17.45
C VAL A 51 -5.12 10.36 -17.08
N ARG A 52 -3.92 10.20 -17.65
CA ARG A 52 -3.06 9.04 -17.43
C ARG A 52 -2.54 8.96 -16.00
N PHE A 53 -2.13 10.10 -15.44
CA PHE A 53 -1.67 10.18 -14.06
C PHE A 53 -2.79 9.85 -13.07
N THR A 54 -3.97 10.44 -13.25
CA THR A 54 -5.16 10.13 -12.45
C THR A 54 -5.54 8.66 -12.56
N HIS A 55 -5.54 8.11 -13.78
CA HIS A 55 -5.79 6.69 -14.03
C HIS A 55 -4.80 5.79 -13.29
N MET A 56 -3.50 6.11 -13.34
CA MET A 56 -2.46 5.37 -12.64
C MET A 56 -2.68 5.37 -11.12
N ILE A 57 -2.93 6.54 -10.53
CA ILE A 57 -3.20 6.66 -9.08
C ILE A 57 -4.47 5.90 -8.67
N TRP A 58 -5.51 5.99 -9.49
CA TRP A 58 -6.77 5.28 -9.29
C TRP A 58 -6.59 3.76 -9.24
N VAL A 59 -5.94 3.20 -10.27
CA VAL A 59 -5.67 1.75 -10.37
C VAL A 59 -4.71 1.29 -9.28
N LEU A 60 -3.66 2.05 -9.01
CA LEU A 60 -2.69 1.75 -7.95
C LEU A 60 -3.35 1.74 -6.56
N GLY A 61 -4.24 2.69 -6.30
CA GLY A 61 -5.01 2.74 -5.06
C GLY A 61 -5.82 1.46 -4.82
N PHE A 62 -6.47 0.93 -5.86
CA PHE A 62 -7.20 -0.33 -5.74
C PHE A 62 -6.28 -1.54 -5.52
N TRP A 63 -5.16 -1.62 -6.25
CA TRP A 63 -4.17 -2.69 -6.05
C TRP A 63 -3.61 -2.71 -4.63
N MET A 64 -3.24 -1.54 -4.09
CA MET A 64 -2.70 -1.45 -2.75
C MET A 64 -3.72 -1.84 -1.68
N SER A 65 -4.93 -1.27 -1.74
CA SER A 65 -6.00 -1.60 -0.78
C SER A 65 -6.39 -3.08 -0.86
N GLY A 66 -6.51 -3.64 -2.07
CA GLY A 66 -6.79 -5.06 -2.27
C GLY A 66 -5.71 -5.98 -1.70
N THR A 67 -4.44 -5.61 -1.91
CA THR A 67 -3.29 -6.37 -1.37
C THR A 67 -3.24 -6.29 0.16
N VAL A 68 -3.44 -5.12 0.76
CA VAL A 68 -3.48 -4.95 2.22
C VAL A 68 -4.64 -5.73 2.83
N ALA A 69 -5.83 -5.68 2.23
CA ALA A 69 -6.97 -6.46 2.67
C ALA A 69 -6.69 -7.98 2.59
N LEU A 70 -6.04 -8.43 1.51
CA LEU A 70 -5.64 -9.83 1.36
C LEU A 70 -4.63 -10.27 2.43
N PHE A 71 -3.62 -9.46 2.74
CA PHE A 71 -2.69 -9.75 3.83
C PHE A 71 -3.39 -9.77 5.20
N THR A 72 -4.33 -8.85 5.42
CA THR A 72 -5.14 -8.79 6.64
C THR A 72 -6.02 -10.04 6.80
N PHE A 73 -6.38 -10.70 5.70
CA PHE A 73 -7.03 -12.01 5.72
C PHE A 73 -6.05 -13.17 5.92
N ILE A 74 -4.97 -13.24 5.11
CA ILE A 74 -4.04 -14.38 5.09
C ILE A 74 -3.35 -14.56 6.44
N ILE A 75 -2.90 -13.48 7.09
CA ILE A 75 -2.10 -13.57 8.32
C ILE A 75 -2.90 -14.21 9.47
N PRO A 76 -4.09 -13.71 9.88
CA PRO A 76 -4.88 -14.34 10.94
C PRO A 76 -5.27 -15.79 10.64
N VAL A 77 -5.56 -16.11 9.37
CA VAL A 77 -5.94 -17.46 8.94
C VAL A 77 -4.76 -18.43 9.06
N ARG A 78 -3.57 -18.01 8.60
CA ARG A 78 -2.34 -18.82 8.73
C ARG A 78 -1.96 -19.04 10.18
N LEU A 79 -2.18 -18.04 11.04
CA LEU A 79 -1.95 -18.13 12.48
C LEU A 79 -3.10 -18.83 13.23
N LYS A 80 -4.17 -19.26 12.54
CA LYS A 80 -5.36 -19.91 13.12
C LYS A 80 -6.03 -19.08 14.22
N ILE A 81 -5.94 -17.75 14.15
CA ILE A 81 -6.51 -16.83 15.15
C ILE A 81 -7.97 -16.53 14.83
N SER A 82 -8.26 -16.20 13.57
CA SER A 82 -9.60 -15.84 13.10
C SER A 82 -9.72 -16.01 11.59
N LEU A 83 -10.97 -16.03 11.09
CA LEU A 83 -11.30 -16.10 9.67
C LEU A 83 -12.09 -14.84 9.28
N PRO A 84 -11.41 -13.70 9.03
CA PRO A 84 -12.09 -12.42 8.78
C PRO A 84 -12.64 -12.35 7.34
N ILE A 85 -13.71 -13.10 7.06
CA ILE A 85 -14.37 -13.16 5.74
C ILE A 85 -14.68 -11.78 5.13
N PRO A 86 -15.14 -10.76 5.89
CA PRO A 86 -15.36 -9.43 5.30
C PRO A 86 -14.10 -8.84 4.64
N THR A 87 -12.91 -9.07 5.20
CA THR A 87 -11.65 -8.58 4.62
C THR A 87 -11.29 -9.29 3.31
N LEU A 88 -11.63 -10.57 3.18
CA LEU A 88 -11.48 -11.31 1.93
C LEU A 88 -12.42 -10.77 0.84
N ILE A 89 -13.69 -10.51 1.19
CA ILE A 89 -14.66 -9.94 0.24
C ILE A 89 -14.18 -8.58 -0.26
N VAL A 90 -13.72 -7.72 0.66
CA VAL A 90 -13.12 -6.42 0.30
C VAL A 90 -11.92 -6.62 -0.63
N ALA A 91 -10.99 -7.53 -0.32
CA ALA A 91 -9.84 -7.80 -1.18
C ALA A 91 -10.26 -8.19 -2.61
N ILE A 92 -11.24 -9.08 -2.75
CA ILE A 92 -11.76 -9.55 -4.05
C ILE A 92 -12.36 -8.38 -4.83
N ILE A 93 -13.19 -7.54 -4.20
CA ILE A 93 -13.82 -6.39 -4.85
C ILE A 93 -12.74 -5.42 -5.36
N PHE A 94 -11.79 -5.05 -4.50
CA PHE A 94 -10.73 -4.10 -4.84
C PHE A 94 -9.83 -4.62 -5.97
N ILE A 95 -9.42 -5.89 -5.94
CA ILE A 95 -8.63 -6.50 -7.01
C ILE A 95 -9.42 -6.56 -8.32
N SER A 96 -10.71 -6.90 -8.26
CA SER A 96 -11.58 -6.93 -9.44
C SER A 96 -11.73 -5.55 -10.08
N LEU A 97 -11.91 -4.51 -9.25
CA LEU A 97 -11.95 -3.11 -9.71
C LEU A 97 -10.61 -2.69 -10.32
N ALA A 98 -9.49 -3.08 -9.71
CA ALA A 98 -8.16 -2.77 -10.25
C ALA A 98 -7.98 -3.38 -11.65
N ILE A 99 -8.35 -4.66 -11.83
CA ILE A 99 -8.29 -5.34 -13.14
C ILE A 99 -9.22 -4.66 -14.14
N PHE A 100 -10.46 -4.38 -13.77
CA PHE A 100 -11.44 -3.75 -14.66
C PHE A 100 -11.00 -2.38 -15.13
N PHE A 101 -10.42 -1.56 -14.24
CA PHE A 101 -9.94 -0.22 -14.55
C PHE A 101 -8.51 -0.18 -15.09
N THR A 102 -7.78 -1.31 -15.17
CA THR A 102 -6.42 -1.32 -15.71
C THR A 102 -6.35 -0.78 -17.15
N PRO A 103 -7.28 -1.13 -18.07
CA PRO A 103 -7.34 -0.48 -19.38
C PRO A 103 -7.80 0.98 -19.24
N ILE A 104 -7.01 1.91 -19.77
CA ILE A 104 -7.34 3.34 -19.74
C ILE A 104 -8.67 3.64 -20.44
N SER A 105 -9.05 2.86 -21.47
CA SER A 105 -10.32 3.01 -22.17
C SER A 105 -11.54 2.80 -21.27
N ARG A 106 -11.46 1.85 -20.33
CA ARG A 106 -12.52 1.62 -19.33
C ARG A 106 -12.60 2.80 -18.36
N PHE A 107 -11.45 3.30 -17.93
CA PHE A 107 -11.38 4.49 -17.08
C PHE A 107 -11.96 5.73 -17.77
N THR A 108 -11.55 6.03 -19.00
CA THR A 108 -12.07 7.19 -19.74
C THR A 108 -13.55 7.05 -20.10
N SER A 109 -14.06 5.82 -20.24
CA SER A 109 -15.49 5.59 -20.44
C SER A 109 -16.32 5.87 -19.16
N ALA A 110 -15.77 5.56 -17.99
CA ALA A 110 -16.40 5.84 -16.71
C ALA A 110 -16.26 7.30 -16.26
N PHE A 111 -15.15 7.95 -16.64
CA PHE A 111 -14.84 9.34 -16.33
C PHE A 111 -14.57 10.14 -17.62
N PRO A 112 -15.61 10.41 -18.44
CA PRO A 112 -15.43 11.09 -19.72
C PRO A 112 -15.10 12.59 -19.58
N ASN A 113 -15.53 13.21 -18.48
CA ASN A 113 -15.34 14.64 -18.25
C ASN A 113 -14.05 14.91 -17.45
N GLN A 114 -13.17 15.74 -18.01
CA GLN A 114 -11.89 16.11 -17.37
C GLN A 114 -12.07 16.75 -15.99
N THR A 115 -13.12 17.56 -15.80
CA THR A 115 -13.42 18.21 -14.52
C THR A 115 -13.70 17.21 -13.39
N ILE A 116 -14.19 16.01 -13.74
CA ILE A 116 -14.54 14.96 -12.77
C ILE A 116 -13.32 14.11 -12.40
N LEU A 117 -12.18 14.23 -13.11
CA LEU A 117 -10.95 13.46 -12.84
C LEU A 117 -10.33 13.75 -11.46
N ILE A 118 -10.70 14.85 -10.82
CA ILE A 118 -10.30 15.16 -9.44
C ILE A 118 -10.79 14.06 -8.49
N LEU A 119 -12.02 13.55 -8.68
CA LEU A 119 -12.59 12.53 -7.81
C LEU A 119 -11.77 11.22 -7.79
N PRO A 120 -11.46 10.58 -8.94
CA PRO A 120 -10.62 9.39 -8.94
C PRO A 120 -9.18 9.69 -8.47
N ALA A 121 -8.65 10.88 -8.73
CA ALA A 121 -7.33 11.25 -8.20
C ALA A 121 -7.32 11.28 -6.66
N VAL A 122 -8.31 11.95 -6.05
CA VAL A 122 -8.44 12.07 -4.59
C VAL A 122 -8.68 10.71 -3.95
N ILE A 123 -9.60 9.91 -4.49
CA ILE A 123 -9.90 8.58 -3.94
C ILE A 123 -8.68 7.65 -4.05
N GLY A 124 -7.98 7.65 -5.19
CA GLY A 124 -6.76 6.84 -5.36
C GLY A 124 -5.65 7.27 -4.40
N ALA A 125 -5.47 8.58 -4.19
CA ALA A 125 -4.52 9.11 -3.21
C ALA A 125 -4.90 8.75 -1.76
N LEU A 126 -6.19 8.84 -1.41
CA LEU A 126 -6.68 8.44 -0.08
C LEU A 126 -6.47 6.94 0.15
N ASN A 127 -6.70 6.10 -0.86
CA ASN A 127 -6.42 4.66 -0.78
C ASN A 127 -4.94 4.38 -0.55
N PHE A 128 -4.06 5.11 -1.26
CA PHE A 128 -2.62 5.02 -1.07
C PHE A 128 -2.21 5.40 0.37
N ILE A 129 -2.67 6.55 0.85
CA ILE A 129 -2.36 7.05 2.20
C ILE A 129 -2.90 6.08 3.27
N THR A 130 -4.13 5.61 3.11
CA THR A 130 -4.76 4.68 4.06
C THR A 130 -3.99 3.37 4.13
N SER A 131 -3.65 2.80 2.96
CA SER A 131 -2.82 1.59 2.88
C SER A 131 -1.47 1.78 3.56
N TRP A 132 -0.83 2.92 3.34
CA TRP A 132 0.44 3.28 3.98
C TRP A 132 0.32 3.39 5.51
N LEU A 133 -0.72 4.06 6.01
CA LEU A 133 -0.98 4.20 7.44
C LEU A 133 -1.26 2.85 8.12
N ILE A 134 -1.99 1.96 7.45
CA ILE A 134 -2.25 0.59 7.93
C ILE A 134 -0.91 -0.17 8.10
N VAL A 135 -0.04 -0.12 7.09
CA VAL A 135 1.29 -0.76 7.15
C VAL A 135 2.14 -0.18 8.29
N LEU A 136 2.14 1.15 8.46
CA LEU A 136 2.85 1.81 9.56
C LEU A 136 2.30 1.41 10.94
N HIS A 137 0.99 1.26 11.07
CA HIS A 137 0.35 0.83 12.32
C HIS A 137 0.74 -0.60 12.69
N PHE A 138 0.73 -1.52 11.72
CA PHE A 138 1.22 -2.88 11.92
C PHE A 138 2.69 -2.87 12.37
N ARG A 139 3.55 -2.07 11.74
CA ARG A 139 4.96 -1.94 12.16
C ARG A 139 5.11 -1.48 13.61
N LYS A 140 4.30 -0.54 14.08
CA LYS A 140 4.36 -0.05 15.48
C LYS A 140 3.88 -1.10 16.48
N LYS A 141 2.95 -1.97 16.08
CA LYS A 141 2.35 -3.00 16.94
C LYS A 141 3.10 -4.34 16.96
N VAL A 142 4.04 -4.57 16.05
CA VAL A 142 4.93 -5.74 16.10
C VAL A 142 6.04 -5.45 17.12
N PRO A 143 6.00 -6.00 18.36
CA PRO A 143 7.18 -6.02 19.20
C PRO A 143 8.29 -6.76 18.44
N PRO A 144 9.58 -6.43 18.66
CA PRO A 144 10.65 -7.20 18.04
C PRO A 144 10.43 -8.67 18.36
N VAL A 145 10.12 -9.44 17.32
CA VAL A 145 9.93 -10.88 17.45
C VAL A 145 11.28 -11.43 17.87
N TYR A 146 11.29 -12.03 19.06
CA TYR A 146 12.34 -12.89 19.57
C TYR A 146 12.56 -13.99 18.52
N LEU A 147 13.58 -13.82 17.69
CA LEU A 147 14.21 -14.85 16.87
C LEU A 147 15.64 -15.00 17.36
#